data_AF-R5BI07-F1
#
_entry.id   AF-R5BI07-F1
#
_cell.length_a   1.000
_cell.length_b   1.000
_cell.length_c   1.000
_cell.angle_alpha   90.00
_cell.angle_beta   90.00
_cell.angle_gamma   90.00
#
_symmetry.space_group_name_H-M   'P 1'
#
loop_
_entity.id
_entity.type
_entity.pdbx_description
1 polymer ?
#
loop_
_entity_poly.entity_id
_entity_poly.type
_entity_poly.pdbx_seq_one_letter_code
_entity_poly.pdbx_strand_id
1 'polypeptide(L)'
;MATLGMLFAFCVLRYFFASGTAYVTAMVGLFATLALQIPGADASQIMIILLLPMGIMGILTPYGTGHSPVWFASGYVKGPEFWKLGAIFGIIYLVVFIVVGIPWIEFILPKLI
;
A
#
# COMPACT_ATOMS: atom_id res chain seq x y z
N MET A 1 -13.99 -3.44 -9.41
CA MET A 1 -13.59 -2.08 -9.83
C MET A 1 -13.39 -1.14 -8.65
N ALA A 2 -14.35 -0.99 -7.74
CA ALA A 2 -14.22 -0.10 -6.57
C ALA A 2 -12.98 -0.44 -5.68
N THR A 3 -12.73 -1.72 -5.42
CA THR A 3 -11.56 -2.19 -4.64
C THR A 3 -10.22 -1.76 -5.23
N LEU A 4 -10.06 -1.85 -6.56
CA LEU A 4 -8.82 -1.44 -7.23
C LEU A 4 -8.62 0.08 -7.17
N GLY A 5 -9.70 0.85 -7.32
CA GLY A 5 -9.66 2.31 -7.14
C GLY A 5 -9.27 2.71 -5.72
N MET A 6 -9.84 2.05 -4.71
CA MET A 6 -9.46 2.23 -3.31
C MET A 6 -8.01 1.85 -3.06
N LEU A 7 -7.57 0.71 -3.57
CA LEU A 7 -6.18 0.27 -3.44
C LEU A 7 -5.22 1.30 -4.01
N PHE A 8 -5.49 1.78 -5.23
CA PHE A 8 -4.65 2.79 -5.86
C PHE A 8 -4.62 4.10 -5.05
N ALA A 9 -5.77 4.59 -4.60
CA ALA A 9 -5.85 5.79 -3.75
C ALA A 9 -5.07 5.60 -2.44
N PHE A 10 -5.22 4.45 -1.80
CA PHE A 10 -4.49 4.09 -0.58
C PHE A 10 -2.97 4.10 -0.83
N CYS A 11 -2.51 3.47 -1.92
CA CYS A 11 -1.09 3.50 -2.34
C CYS A 11 -0.55 4.92 -2.52
N VAL A 12 -1.27 5.74 -3.29
CA VAL A 12 -0.81 7.08 -3.66
C VAL A 12 -0.77 8.00 -2.44
N LEU A 13 -1.79 7.92 -1.56
CA LEU A 13 -1.83 8.71 -0.34
C LEU A 13 -0.66 8.40 0.59
N ARG A 14 -0.11 7.19 0.54
CA ARG A 14 1.05 6.80 1.34
C ARG A 14 2.29 7.63 1.04
N TYR A 15 2.39 8.21 -0.15
CA TYR A 15 3.49 9.09 -0.57
C TYR A 15 3.64 10.32 0.35
N PHE A 16 2.54 10.81 0.93
CA PHE A 16 2.53 12.03 1.75
C PHE A 16 2.87 11.81 3.22
N PHE A 17 3.16 10.57 3.63
CA PHE A 17 3.39 10.23 5.03
C PHE A 17 4.81 9.70 5.25
N ALA A 18 5.48 10.22 6.27
CA ALA A 18 6.75 9.66 6.75
C ALA A 18 6.54 8.48 7.72
N SER A 19 5.41 8.45 8.42
CA SER A 19 5.10 7.43 9.41
C SER A 19 4.00 6.49 8.93
N GLY A 20 4.29 5.19 8.94
CA GLY A 20 3.29 4.15 8.71
C GLY A 20 2.18 4.20 9.76
N THR A 21 2.52 4.41 11.04
CA THR A 21 1.53 4.50 12.12
C THR A 21 0.62 5.71 11.94
N ALA A 22 1.16 6.89 11.61
CA ALA A 22 0.35 8.08 11.36
C ALA A 22 -0.59 7.88 10.17
N TYR A 23 -0.12 7.22 9.12
CA TYR A 23 -0.94 6.87 7.96
C TYR A 23 -2.07 5.91 8.31
N VAL A 24 -1.79 4.83 9.07
CA VAL A 24 -2.82 3.88 9.53
C VAL A 24 -3.88 4.59 10.35
N THR A 25 -3.48 5.38 11.33
CA THR A 25 -4.39 6.09 12.22
C THR A 25 -5.31 7.05 11.46
N ALA A 26 -4.79 7.71 10.42
CA ALA A 26 -5.58 8.64 9.62
C ALA A 26 -6.48 7.95 8.58
N MET A 27 -5.99 6.91 7.91
CA MET A 27 -6.61 6.40 6.69
C MET A 27 -7.45 5.13 6.90
N VAL A 28 -7.13 4.26 7.86
CA VAL A 28 -7.83 2.96 7.96
C VAL A 28 -9.32 3.13 8.29
N GLY A 29 -9.67 4.01 9.23
CA GLY A 29 -11.07 4.29 9.55
C GLY A 29 -11.85 4.91 8.39
N LEU A 30 -11.20 5.81 7.63
CA LEU A 30 -11.78 6.43 6.44
C LEU A 30 -12.09 5.37 5.37
N PHE A 31 -11.10 4.55 4.99
CA PHE A 31 -11.29 3.55 3.95
C PHE A 31 -12.22 2.41 4.36
N ALA A 32 -12.25 2.04 5.66
CA ALA A 32 -13.22 1.07 6.17
C ALA A 32 -14.66 1.59 6.03
N THR A 33 -14.88 2.89 6.34
CA THR A 33 -16.18 3.52 6.16
C THR A 33 -16.59 3.55 4.69
N LEU A 34 -15.66 3.87 3.78
CA LEU A 34 -15.94 3.84 2.35
C LEU A 34 -16.24 2.41 1.85
N ALA A 35 -15.52 1.40 2.35
CA ALA A 35 -15.74 0.00 1.97
C ALA A 35 -17.16 -0.47 2.33
N LEU A 36 -17.67 -0.08 3.51
CA LEU A 36 -19.03 -0.39 3.96
C LEU A 36 -20.14 0.23 3.09
N GLN A 37 -19.84 1.28 2.33
CA GLN A 37 -20.81 1.95 1.46
C GLN A 37 -20.94 1.29 0.08
N ILE A 38 -20.13 0.28 -0.24
CA ILE A 38 -20.17 -0.41 -1.55
C ILE A 38 -21.22 -1.53 -1.50
N PRO A 39 -22.34 -1.42 -2.25
CA PRO A 39 -23.38 -2.45 -2.22
C PRO A 39 -22.86 -3.79 -2.75
N GLY A 40 -23.12 -4.86 -1.98
CA GLY A 40 -22.77 -6.23 -2.38
C GLY A 40 -21.28 -6.58 -2.28
N ALA A 41 -20.44 -5.70 -1.73
CA ALA A 41 -19.03 -6.00 -1.48
C ALA A 41 -18.76 -6.42 -0.03
N ASP A 42 -17.85 -7.39 0.15
CA ASP A 42 -17.34 -7.73 1.48
C ASP A 42 -16.30 -6.67 1.92
N ALA A 43 -16.71 -5.82 2.86
CA ALA A 43 -15.85 -4.78 3.41
C ALA A 43 -14.60 -5.36 4.11
N SER A 44 -14.70 -6.55 4.71
CA SER A 44 -13.55 -7.21 5.36
C SER A 44 -12.51 -7.62 4.32
N GLN A 45 -12.96 -8.23 3.23
CA GLN A 45 -12.08 -8.59 2.11
C GLN A 45 -11.42 -7.35 1.50
N ILE A 46 -12.17 -6.26 1.27
CA ILE A 46 -11.62 -5.00 0.78
C ILE A 46 -10.52 -4.49 1.72
N MET A 47 -10.78 -4.46 3.02
CA MET A 47 -9.81 -3.97 4.00
C MET A 47 -8.55 -4.84 4.05
N ILE A 48 -8.68 -6.17 3.94
CA ILE A 48 -7.51 -7.07 3.84
C ILE A 48 -6.66 -6.73 2.61
N ILE A 49 -7.30 -6.50 1.46
CA ILE A 49 -6.62 -6.11 0.21
C ILE A 49 -5.90 -4.76 0.37
N LEU A 50 -6.45 -3.81 1.13
CA LEU A 50 -5.83 -2.50 1.36
C LEU A 50 -4.67 -2.55 2.36
N LEU A 51 -4.79 -3.36 3.42
CA LEU A 51 -3.85 -3.37 4.54
C LEU A 51 -2.60 -4.24 4.29
N LEU A 52 -2.74 -5.37 3.61
CA LEU A 52 -1.61 -6.26 3.32
C LEU A 52 -0.44 -5.63 2.55
N PRO A 53 -0.65 -4.81 1.50
CA PRO A 53 0.45 -4.22 0.74
C PRO A 53 1.17 -3.08 1.46
N MET A 54 0.75 -2.69 2.67
CA MET A 54 1.34 -1.57 3.41
C MET A 54 2.86 -1.68 3.64
N GLY A 55 3.36 -2.90 3.85
CA GLY A 55 4.81 -3.13 3.98
C GLY A 55 5.57 -2.83 2.69
N ILE A 56 4.91 -3.02 1.55
CA ILE A 56 5.51 -2.87 0.23
C ILE A 56 5.48 -1.41 -0.25
N MET A 57 4.48 -0.65 0.17
CA MET A 57 4.34 0.78 -0.13
C MET A 57 5.41 1.65 0.56
N GLY A 58 6.14 1.12 1.53
CA GLY A 58 7.23 1.82 2.21
C GLY A 58 8.39 2.24 1.28
N ILE A 59 8.50 1.61 0.10
CA ILE A 59 9.57 1.87 -0.88
C ILE A 59 9.40 3.18 -1.66
N LEU A 60 8.20 3.77 -1.67
CA LEU A 60 7.84 4.88 -2.56
C LEU A 60 8.69 6.13 -2.35
N THR A 61 9.11 6.38 -1.11
CA THR A 61 9.81 7.63 -0.75
C THR A 61 11.01 7.36 0.16
N PRO A 62 12.04 8.23 0.15
CA PRO A 62 13.19 8.13 1.05
C PRO A 62 12.85 8.22 2.54
N TYR A 63 11.63 8.66 2.88
CA TYR A 63 11.14 8.77 4.26
C TYR A 63 10.04 7.74 4.56
N GLY A 64 9.74 6.82 3.64
CA GLY A 64 8.61 5.90 3.78
C GLY A 64 8.77 4.88 4.91
N THR A 65 10.00 4.58 5.31
CA THR A 65 10.33 3.66 6.41
C THR A 65 11.49 4.21 7.24
N GLY A 66 11.73 3.64 8.43
CA GLY A 66 12.85 4.09 9.28
C GLY A 66 14.23 3.87 8.67
N HIS A 67 14.40 2.86 7.81
CA HIS A 67 15.69 2.57 7.17
C HIS A 67 15.95 3.40 5.91
N SER A 68 14.92 3.87 5.21
CA SER A 68 15.08 4.63 3.97
C SER A 68 15.89 5.93 4.13
N PRO A 69 15.71 6.76 5.19
CA PRO A 69 16.51 7.96 5.39
C PRO A 69 17.99 7.66 5.64
N VAL A 70 18.30 6.53 6.28
CA VAL A 70 19.69 6.09 6.53
C VAL A 70 20.39 5.81 5.20
N TRP A 71 19.72 5.09 4.29
CA TRP A 71 20.23 4.83 2.94
C TRP A 71 20.33 6.10 2.11
N PHE A 72 19.33 6.99 2.19
CA PHE A 72 19.35 8.26 1.47
C PHE A 72 20.49 9.18 1.94
N ALA A 73 20.71 9.25 3.26
CA ALA A 73 21.78 10.06 3.85
C ALA A 73 23.18 9.48 3.65
N SER A 74 23.30 8.18 3.38
CA SER A 74 24.60 7.52 3.15
C SER A 74 25.35 8.04 1.91
N GLY A 75 24.67 8.68 0.97
CA GLY A 75 25.24 9.13 -0.30
C GLY A 75 25.53 8.00 -1.30
N TYR A 76 25.28 6.74 -0.95
CA TYR A 76 25.51 5.58 -1.83
C TYR A 76 24.55 5.58 -3.03
N VAL A 77 23.28 5.89 -2.80
CA VAL A 77 22.27 6.09 -3.85
C VAL A 77 22.01 7.58 -3.97
N LYS A 78 22.23 8.14 -5.17
CA LYS A 78 21.96 9.56 -5.41
C LYS A 78 20.48 9.87 -5.21
N GLY A 79 20.17 11.03 -4.65
CA GLY A 79 18.79 11.41 -4.33
C GLY A 79 17.77 11.19 -5.46
N PRO A 80 18.01 11.72 -6.68
CA PRO A 80 17.11 11.51 -7.82
C PRO A 80 16.93 10.03 -8.20
N GLU A 81 17.99 9.23 -8.04
CA GLU A 81 17.96 7.80 -8.34
C GLU A 81 17.16 7.03 -7.30
N PHE A 82 17.24 7.42 -6.02
CA PHE A 82 16.41 6.86 -4.96
C PHE A 82 14.92 7.04 -5.27
N TRP A 83 14.52 8.25 -5.66
CA TRP A 83 13.13 8.54 -6.04
C TRP A 83 12.69 7.77 -7.29
N LYS A 84 13.55 7.69 -8.31
CA LYS A 84 13.28 6.92 -9.53
C LYS A 84 13.09 5.43 -9.22
N LEU A 85 13.98 4.85 -8.41
CA LEU A 85 13.89 3.45 -8.00
C LEU A 85 12.65 3.21 -7.13
N GLY A 86 12.33 4.12 -6.21
CA GLY A 86 11.10 4.05 -5.40
C GLY A 86 9.84 4.00 -6.25
N ALA A 87 9.76 4.81 -7.31
CA ALA A 87 8.65 4.76 -8.27
C ALA A 87 8.61 3.45 -9.07
N ILE A 88 9.75 3.01 -9.61
CA ILE A 88 9.84 1.76 -10.39
C ILE A 88 9.43 0.55 -9.55
N PHE A 89 10.04 0.39 -8.37
CA PHE A 89 9.73 -0.74 -7.50
C PHE A 89 8.33 -0.64 -6.90
N GLY A 90 7.86 0.57 -6.57
CA GLY A 90 6.47 0.77 -6.13
C GLY A 90 5.45 0.28 -7.16
N ILE A 91 5.68 0.55 -8.45
CA ILE A 91 4.83 0.06 -9.55
C ILE A 91 4.95 -1.46 -9.67
N ILE A 92 6.16 -2.01 -9.72
CA ILE A 92 6.39 -3.47 -9.84
C ILE A 92 5.66 -4.21 -8.73
N TYR A 93 5.83 -3.75 -7.50
CA TYR A 93 5.23 -4.34 -6.33
C TYR A 93 3.71 -4.24 -6.32
N LEU A 94 3.14 -3.11 -6.75
CA LEU A 94 1.70 -2.95 -6.87
C LEU A 94 1.14 -3.91 -7.93
N VAL A 95 1.80 -4.03 -9.08
CA VAL A 95 1.39 -4.96 -10.14
C VAL A 95 1.45 -6.40 -9.64
N VAL A 96 2.55 -6.80 -8.97
CA VAL A 96 2.67 -8.14 -8.39
C VAL A 96 1.57 -8.39 -7.35
N PHE A 97 1.28 -7.41 -6.50
CA PHE A 97 0.21 -7.54 -5.51
C PHE A 97 -1.17 -7.68 -6.15
N ILE A 98 -1.45 -6.93 -7.22
CA ILE A 98 -2.73 -7.05 -7.96
C ILE A 98 -2.84 -8.41 -8.67
N VAL A 99 -1.78 -8.87 -9.31
CA VAL A 99 -1.80 -10.09 -10.14
C VAL A 99 -1.69 -11.37 -9.30
N VAL A 100 -0.98 -11.32 -8.16
CA VAL A 100 -0.71 -12.51 -7.33
C VAL A 100 -1.38 -12.39 -5.97
N GLY A 101 -1.22 -11.25 -5.29
CA GLY A 101 -1.73 -11.04 -3.94
C GLY A 101 -3.25 -11.08 -3.85
N ILE A 102 -3.96 -10.33 -4.70
CA ILE A 102 -5.44 -10.31 -4.70
C ILE A 102 -6.02 -11.69 -5.02
N PRO A 103 -5.61 -12.40 -6.09
CA PRO A 103 -6.12 -13.75 -6.34
C PRO A 103 -5.81 -14.74 -5.22
N TRP A 104 -4.66 -14.60 -4.55
CA TRP A 104 -4.33 -15.42 -3.39
C TRP A 104 -5.27 -15.16 -2.21
N ILE A 105 -5.57 -13.88 -1.92
CA ILE A 105 -6.52 -13.50 -0.87
C ILE A 105 -7.92 -14.07 -1.19
N GLU A 106 -8.39 -13.90 -2.41
CA GLU A 106 -9.69 -14.42 -2.86
C GLU A 106 -9.78 -15.95 -2.76
N PHE A 107 -8.67 -16.66 -3.01
CA PHE A 107 -8.60 -18.11 -2.89
C PHE A 107 -8.60 -18.61 -1.45
N ILE A 108 -7.92 -17.90 -0.54
CA ILE A 108 -7.72 -18.35 0.84
C ILE A 108 -8.80 -17.87 1.80
N LEU A 109 -9.35 -16.67 1.59
CA LEU A 109 -10.29 -16.04 2.53
C LEU A 109 -11.54 -16.89 2.79
N PRO A 110 -12.20 -17.50 1.78
CA PRO A 110 -13.36 -18.39 2.01
C PRO A 110 -13.03 -19.69 2.76
N LYS A 111 -11.75 -19.99 2.97
CA LYS A 111 -11.29 -21.22 3.67
C LYS A 111 -10.88 -20.96 5.12
N LEU A 112 -10.75 -19.69 5.50
CA LEU A 112 -10.35 -19.26 6.84
C LEU A 112 -11.55 -18.99 7.75
N ILE A 113 -12.76 -18.93 7.18
CA ILE A 113 -14.04 -18.66 7.83
C ILE A 113 -14.89 -19.93 7.73
#